data_AF-A0A927XZQ0-F1
#
_entry.id   AF-A0A927XZQ0-F1
#
_cell.length_a   1.000
_cell.length_b   1.000
_cell.length_c   1.000
_cell.angle_alpha   90.00
_cell.angle_beta   90.00
_cell.angle_gamma   90.00
#
_symmetry.space_group_name_H-M   'P 1'
#
loop_
_entity.id
_entity.type
_entity.pdbx_description
1 polymer ?
#
loop_
_entity_poly.entity_id
_entity_poly.type
_entity_poly.pdbx_seq_one_letter_code
_entity_poly.pdbx_strand_id
1 'polypeptide(L)'
;MTKKLLRLLEHWLTIKIGVEVRCCLSFFLMLFYYCVYRLICGAYQADILHMAEMMASAYLFGWIQALLHADFDEMDRLGLREWAVILAGSAAYSLTALLCGWFGGDRLAQVLFFVYMVGCGLCTLLIFYIKRMVDARLLNEELRAFQQRGNEEEDSV
;
A
#
# COMPACT_ATOMS: atom_id res chain seq x y z
N MET A 1 16.49 -28.40 10.02
CA MET A 1 16.55 -27.03 10.58
C MET A 1 16.52 -25.95 9.49
N THR A 2 17.30 -26.12 8.42
CA THR A 2 17.40 -25.21 7.26
C THR A 2 16.07 -24.89 6.57
N LYS A 3 15.17 -25.87 6.40
CA LYS A 3 13.86 -25.65 5.75
C LYS A 3 12.91 -24.72 6.55
N LYS A 4 13.02 -24.68 7.89
CA LYS A 4 12.20 -23.77 8.73
C LYS A 4 12.71 -22.33 8.65
N LEU A 5 14.03 -22.15 8.71
CA LEU A 5 14.66 -20.84 8.52
C LEU A 5 14.38 -20.26 7.13
N LEU A 6 14.40 -21.11 6.09
CA LEU A 6 14.09 -20.69 4.73
C LEU A 6 12.65 -20.17 4.60
N ARG A 7 11.67 -20.88 5.15
CA ARG A 7 10.27 -20.43 5.15
C ARG A 7 10.05 -19.13 5.93
N LEU A 8 10.70 -18.98 7.09
CA LEU A 8 10.63 -17.73 7.86
C LEU A 8 11.27 -16.57 7.10
N LEU A 9 12.39 -16.82 6.42
CA LEU A 9 13.06 -15.83 5.58
C LEU A 9 12.18 -15.42 4.40
N GLU A 10 11.59 -16.38 3.68
CA GLU A 10 10.67 -16.12 2.58
C GLU A 10 9.47 -15.29 3.02
N HIS A 11 8.83 -15.67 4.13
CA HIS A 11 7.69 -14.92 4.67
C HIS A 11 8.08 -13.49 5.06
N TRP A 12 9.21 -13.33 5.76
CA TRP A 12 9.72 -12.01 6.15
C TRP A 12 10.09 -11.15 4.93
N LEU A 13 10.68 -11.76 3.90
CA LEU A 13 11.07 -11.06 2.67
C LEU A 13 9.84 -10.59 1.88
N THR A 14 8.80 -11.41 1.80
CA THR A 14 7.52 -11.05 1.16
C THR A 14 6.86 -9.87 1.86
N ILE A 15 6.83 -9.86 3.20
CA ILE A 15 6.33 -8.72 3.98
C ILE A 15 7.14 -7.46 3.64
N LYS A 16 8.47 -7.55 3.69
CA LYS A 16 9.34 -6.41 3.46
C LYS A 16 9.19 -5.81 2.06
N ILE A 17 9.07 -6.65 1.04
CA ILE A 17 8.81 -6.20 -0.35
C ILE A 17 7.45 -5.50 -0.44
N GLY A 18 6.41 -6.05 0.21
CA GLY A 18 5.09 -5.43 0.24
C GLY A 18 5.09 -4.04 0.88
N VAL A 19 5.86 -3.85 1.95
CA VAL A 19 6.05 -2.55 2.61
C VAL A 19 6.75 -1.58 1.68
N GLU A 20 7.86 -1.99 1.06
CA GLU A 20 8.64 -1.15 0.16
C GLU A 20 7.81 -0.61 -1.01
N VAL A 21 7.02 -1.48 -1.65
CA VAL A 21 6.13 -1.11 -2.75
C VAL A 21 5.10 -0.07 -2.30
N ARG A 22 4.56 -0.19 -1.08
CA ARG A 22 3.60 0.78 -0.55
C ARG A 22 4.22 2.11 -0.17
N CYS A 23 5.42 2.10 0.42
CA CYS A 23 6.16 3.32 0.71
C CYS A 23 6.39 4.11 -0.59
N CYS A 24 6.88 3.42 -1.62
CA CYS A 24 7.14 4.03 -2.93
C CYS A 24 5.87 4.55 -3.60
N LEU A 25 4.77 3.78 -3.57
CA LEU A 25 3.48 4.24 -4.10
C LEU A 25 2.97 5.47 -3.35
N SER A 26 3.01 5.46 -2.02
CA SER A 26 2.54 6.57 -1.19
C SER A 26 3.38 7.83 -1.44
N PHE A 27 4.70 7.69 -1.52
CA PHE A 27 5.60 8.79 -1.90
C PHE A 27 5.23 9.38 -3.25
N PHE A 28 5.02 8.53 -4.27
CA PHE A 28 4.69 8.98 -5.61
C PHE A 28 3.34 9.72 -5.66
N LEU A 29 2.33 9.22 -4.94
CA LEU A 29 1.02 9.88 -4.83
C LEU A 29 1.13 11.27 -4.17
N MET A 30 1.89 11.36 -3.07
CA MET A 30 2.12 12.64 -2.39
C MET A 30 2.87 13.63 -3.28
N LEU A 31 3.91 13.16 -3.95
CA LEU A 31 4.70 13.96 -4.88
C LEU A 31 3.86 14.46 -6.06
N PHE A 32 3.03 13.58 -6.64
CA PHE A 32 2.14 13.94 -7.74
C PHE A 32 1.18 15.06 -7.34
N TYR A 33 0.52 14.92 -6.18
CA TYR A 33 -0.37 15.96 -5.68
C TYR A 33 0.37 17.29 -5.45
N TYR A 34 1.55 17.23 -4.82
CA TYR A 34 2.36 18.42 -4.57
C TYR A 34 2.76 19.13 -5.87
N CYS A 35 3.18 18.38 -6.89
CA CYS A 35 3.51 18.93 -8.20
C CYS A 35 2.29 19.61 -8.85
N VAL A 36 1.10 18.99 -8.79
CA VAL A 36 -0.14 19.57 -9.32
C VAL A 36 -0.50 20.85 -8.57
N TYR A 37 -0.40 20.87 -7.24
CA TYR A 37 -0.64 22.06 -6.43
C TYR A 37 0.30 23.20 -6.82
N ARG A 38 1.61 22.93 -6.91
CA ARG A 38 2.62 23.94 -7.31
C ARG A 38 2.35 24.48 -8.71
N LEU A 39 1.94 23.61 -9.64
CA LEU A 39 1.59 23.99 -11.00
C LEU A 39 0.36 24.91 -11.05
N ILE A 40 -0.70 24.63 -10.26
CA ILE A 40 -1.89 25.49 -10.14
C ILE A 40 -1.52 26.85 -9.54
N CYS A 41 -0.61 26.89 -8.57
CA CYS A 41 -0.09 28.13 -8.00
C CYS A 41 0.90 28.87 -8.92
N GLY A 42 1.18 28.36 -10.12
CA GLY A 42 2.08 28.98 -11.10
C GLY A 42 3.58 28.84 -10.78
N ALA A 43 3.94 27.99 -9.82
CA ALA A 43 5.32 27.75 -9.42
C ALA A 43 5.85 26.43 -10.01
N TYR A 44 6.81 26.51 -10.93
CA TYR A 44 7.40 25.33 -11.58
C TYR A 44 8.61 24.74 -10.84
N GLN A 45 9.02 25.37 -9.74
CA GLN A 45 10.10 24.86 -8.89
C GLN A 45 9.50 24.12 -7.71
N ALA A 46 9.98 22.91 -7.47
CA ALA A 46 9.61 22.12 -6.31
C ALA A 46 10.79 22.11 -5.33
N ASP A 47 10.50 22.41 -4.06
CA ASP A 47 11.52 22.46 -3.02
C ASP A 47 11.98 21.04 -2.65
N ILE A 48 13.29 20.82 -2.66
CA ILE A 48 13.92 19.52 -2.38
C ILE A 48 13.68 19.09 -0.93
N LEU A 49 13.59 20.04 0.01
CA LEU A 49 13.33 19.75 1.43
C LEU A 49 11.97 19.07 1.60
N HIS A 50 10.96 19.60 0.91
CA HIS A 50 9.60 19.06 0.93
C HIS A 50 9.54 17.64 0.36
N MET A 51 10.30 17.37 -0.71
CA MET A 51 10.39 16.01 -1.26
C MET A 51 11.06 15.04 -0.28
N ALA A 52 12.12 15.47 0.41
CA ALA A 52 12.79 14.66 1.40
C ALA A 52 11.87 14.32 2.59
N GLU A 53 11.08 15.28 3.05
CA GLU A 53 10.07 15.07 4.10
C GLU A 53 8.93 14.15 3.65
N MET A 54 8.48 14.26 2.40
CA MET A 54 7.50 13.32 1.81
C MET A 54 8.06 11.90 1.75
N MET A 55 9.33 11.75 1.39
CA MET A 55 9.97 10.44 1.37
C MET A 55 10.14 9.87 2.78
N ALA A 56 10.59 10.68 3.73
CA ALA A 56 10.75 10.28 5.13
C ALA A 56 9.41 9.88 5.77
N SER A 57 8.35 10.66 5.54
CA SER A 57 7.00 10.35 6.04
C SER A 57 6.41 9.10 5.38
N ALA A 58 6.61 8.91 4.07
CA ALA A 58 6.18 7.69 3.38
C ALA A 58 6.79 6.44 4.01
N TYR A 59 8.11 6.47 4.27
CA TYR A 59 8.81 5.38 4.93
C TYR A 59 8.37 5.17 6.38
N LEU A 60 8.30 6.25 7.16
CA LEU A 60 7.91 6.17 8.57
C LEU A 60 6.52 5.55 8.72
N PHE A 61 5.54 6.06 7.98
CA PHE A 61 4.17 5.55 8.05
C PHE A 61 4.02 4.17 7.40
N GLY A 62 4.77 3.86 6.35
CA GLY A 62 4.77 2.52 5.76
C GLY A 62 5.27 1.46 6.76
N TRP A 63 6.33 1.75 7.50
CA TRP A 63 6.81 0.86 8.58
C TRP A 63 5.85 0.78 9.77
N ILE A 64 5.25 1.90 10.18
CA ILE A 64 4.22 1.89 11.24
C ILE A 64 3.02 1.05 10.80
N GLN A 65 2.54 1.22 9.58
CA GLN A 65 1.43 0.45 9.02
C GLN A 65 1.78 -1.05 8.94
N ALA A 66 3.02 -1.38 8.59
CA ALA A 66 3.52 -2.76 8.57
C ALA A 66 3.55 -3.38 9.98
N LEU A 67 4.01 -2.62 10.99
CA LEU A 67 4.07 -3.08 12.37
C LEU A 67 2.67 -3.28 12.95
N LEU A 68 1.73 -2.38 12.62
CA LEU A 68 0.34 -2.45 13.07
C LEU A 68 -0.47 -3.56 12.34
N HIS A 69 -0.04 -3.96 11.14
CA HIS A 69 -0.64 -5.02 10.32
C HIS A 69 0.29 -6.21 10.15
N ALA A 70 0.99 -6.63 11.20
CA ALA A 70 1.74 -7.89 11.16
C ALA A 70 0.83 -9.10 10.76
N ASP A 71 -0.49 -8.97 10.91
CA ASP A 71 -1.53 -9.92 10.44
C ASP A 71 -2.05 -9.58 9.03
N PHE A 72 -1.18 -9.24 8.09
CA PHE A 72 -1.56 -8.91 6.71
C PHE A 72 -2.26 -10.08 5.97
N ASP A 73 -2.02 -11.30 6.44
CA ASP A 73 -2.56 -12.54 5.85
C ASP A 73 -3.94 -12.93 6.41
N GLU A 74 -4.33 -12.38 7.58
CA GLU A 74 -5.60 -12.69 8.26
C GLU A 74 -6.71 -11.64 8.02
N MET A 75 -6.50 -10.74 7.05
CA MET A 75 -7.48 -9.72 6.65
C MET A 75 -8.59 -10.31 5.78
N ASP A 76 -9.35 -11.23 6.35
CA ASP A 76 -10.32 -12.07 5.64
C ASP A 76 -11.69 -11.40 5.41
N ARG A 77 -11.87 -10.14 5.83
CA ARG A 77 -13.13 -9.41 5.65
C ARG A 77 -12.90 -7.93 5.36
N LEU A 78 -13.54 -7.46 4.27
CA LEU A 78 -13.80 -6.05 3.94
C LEU A 78 -14.51 -5.36 5.13
N GLY A 79 -13.74 -5.02 6.15
CA GLY A 79 -14.23 -4.67 7.48
C GLY A 79 -13.91 -3.23 7.85
N LEU A 80 -14.60 -2.72 8.88
CA LEU A 80 -14.39 -1.38 9.45
C LEU A 80 -12.91 -1.05 9.73
N ARG A 81 -12.09 -2.08 9.97
CA ARG A 81 -10.65 -1.98 10.23
C ARG A 81 -9.87 -1.42 9.03
N GLU A 82 -10.21 -1.77 7.80
CA GLU A 82 -9.51 -1.27 6.60
C GLU A 82 -9.77 0.22 6.37
N TRP A 83 -11.03 0.63 6.55
CA TRP A 83 -11.42 2.03 6.51
C TRP A 83 -10.71 2.85 7.59
N ALA A 84 -10.60 2.32 8.81
CA ALA A 84 -9.86 2.97 9.88
C ALA A 84 -8.39 3.17 9.53
N VAL A 85 -7.79 2.27 8.75
CA VAL A 85 -6.37 2.30 8.39
C VAL A 85 -6.10 3.28 7.26
N ILE A 86 -6.98 3.35 6.26
CA ILE A 86 -6.94 4.43 5.26
C ILE A 86 -7.11 5.76 5.97
N LEU A 87 -8.16 5.92 6.78
CA LEU A 87 -8.44 7.18 7.47
C LEU A 87 -7.29 7.60 8.37
N ALA A 88 -6.74 6.68 9.17
CA ALA A 88 -5.60 6.95 10.02
C ALA A 88 -4.34 7.29 9.20
N GLY A 89 -4.08 6.56 8.11
CA GLY A 89 -2.95 6.84 7.22
C GLY A 89 -3.07 8.21 6.56
N SER A 90 -4.21 8.51 5.94
CA SER A 90 -4.48 9.81 5.29
C SER A 90 -4.44 10.96 6.30
N ALA A 91 -4.94 10.75 7.51
CA ALA A 91 -4.87 11.73 8.59
C ALA A 91 -3.42 11.97 9.02
N ALA A 92 -2.62 10.92 9.15
CA ALA A 92 -1.21 11.02 9.50
C ALA A 92 -0.40 11.77 8.43
N TYR A 93 -0.60 11.47 7.14
CA TYR A 93 0.03 12.21 6.04
C TYR A 93 -0.40 13.68 6.00
N SER A 94 -1.68 13.96 6.29
CA SER A 94 -2.19 15.33 6.34
C SER A 94 -1.66 16.11 7.55
N LEU A 95 -1.41 15.44 8.68
CA LEU A 95 -0.74 16.02 9.85
C LEU A 95 0.73 16.34 9.56
N THR A 96 1.46 15.45 8.87
CA THR A 96 2.84 15.77 8.47
C THR A 96 2.89 16.92 7.48
N ALA A 97 1.95 16.98 6.52
CA ALA A 97 1.87 18.10 5.59
C ALA A 97 1.60 19.44 6.28
N LEU A 98 0.85 19.43 7.38
CA LEU A 98 0.65 20.60 8.25
C LEU A 98 1.91 21.03 8.98
N LEU A 99 2.56 20.08 9.67
CA LEU A 99 3.73 20.35 10.50
C LEU A 99 4.91 20.85 9.67
N CYS A 100 5.09 20.27 8.49
CA CYS A 100 6.13 20.65 7.54
C CYS A 100 5.72 21.82 6.61
N GLY A 101 4.49 22.32 6.72
CA GLY A 101 4.05 23.52 6.00
C GLY A 101 4.00 23.37 4.47
N TRP A 102 3.76 22.16 3.94
CA TRP A 102 3.97 21.86 2.51
C TRP A 102 3.16 22.73 1.54
N PHE A 103 2.01 23.21 1.97
CA PHE A 103 1.11 24.01 1.14
C PHE A 103 1.13 25.50 1.50
N GLY A 104 2.12 25.96 2.29
CA GLY A 104 2.22 27.37 2.68
C GLY A 104 1.04 27.87 3.52
N GLY A 105 0.33 26.98 4.20
CA GLY A 105 -0.82 27.30 5.04
C GLY A 105 -2.17 27.38 4.33
N ASP A 106 -2.24 27.05 3.03
CA ASP A 106 -3.53 26.97 2.33
C ASP A 106 -4.37 25.78 2.81
N ARG A 107 -5.42 26.09 3.58
CA ARG A 107 -6.34 25.09 4.14
C ARG A 107 -7.10 24.34 3.06
N LEU A 108 -7.35 24.95 1.90
CA LEU A 108 -8.08 24.32 0.81
C LEU A 108 -7.21 23.22 0.17
N ALA A 109 -5.96 23.54 -0.15
CA ALA A 109 -4.98 22.59 -0.66
C ALA A 109 -4.78 21.40 0.28
N GLN A 110 -4.84 21.65 1.59
CA GLN A 110 -4.69 20.60 2.58
C GLN A 110 -5.92 19.68 2.70
N VAL A 111 -7.13 20.24 2.66
CA VAL A 111 -8.37 19.42 2.66
C VAL A 111 -8.45 18.59 1.38
N LEU A 112 -8.11 19.18 0.23
CA LEU A 112 -8.04 18.45 -1.03
C LEU A 112 -6.98 17.34 -1.00
N PHE A 113 -5.83 17.57 -0.36
CA PHE A 113 -4.80 16.55 -0.17
C PHE A 113 -5.31 15.37 0.65
N PHE A 114 -6.00 15.64 1.75
CA PHE A 114 -6.61 14.59 2.56
C PHE A 114 -7.62 13.76 1.76
N VAL A 115 -8.54 14.42 1.04
CA VAL A 115 -9.54 13.75 0.19
C VAL A 115 -8.87 12.93 -0.91
N TYR A 116 -7.82 13.48 -1.54
CA TYR A 116 -7.03 12.79 -2.55
C TYR A 116 -6.37 11.52 -1.99
N MET A 117 -5.70 11.62 -0.83
CA MET A 117 -5.05 10.47 -0.19
C MET A 117 -6.06 9.39 0.23
N VAL A 118 -7.25 9.77 0.73
CA VAL A 118 -8.32 8.81 1.02
C VAL A 118 -8.80 8.13 -0.25
N GLY A 119 -9.03 8.89 -1.32
CA GLY A 119 -9.44 8.36 -2.63
C GLY A 119 -8.43 7.37 -3.21
N CYS A 120 -7.14 7.71 -3.17
CA CYS A 120 -6.07 6.80 -3.61
C CYS A 120 -5.95 5.57 -2.71
N GLY A 121 -6.17 5.72 -1.40
CA GLY A 121 -6.27 4.59 -0.47
C GLY A 121 -7.39 3.63 -0.85
N LEU A 122 -8.56 4.14 -1.22
CA LEU A 122 -9.69 3.34 -1.70
C LEU A 122 -9.39 2.62 -3.01
N CYS A 123 -8.79 3.32 -3.99
CA CYS A 123 -8.34 2.69 -5.22
C CYS A 123 -7.35 1.56 -4.94
N THR A 124 -6.42 1.76 -4.01
CA THR A 124 -5.43 0.76 -3.62
C THR A 124 -6.10 -0.47 -3.01
N LEU A 125 -7.09 -0.29 -2.14
CA LEU A 125 -7.87 -1.42 -1.60
C LEU A 125 -8.61 -2.18 -2.70
N LEU A 126 -9.25 -1.48 -3.64
CA LEU A 126 -9.95 -2.13 -4.76
C LEU A 126 -8.98 -2.97 -5.60
N ILE A 127 -7.80 -2.45 -5.90
CA ILE A 127 -6.76 -3.18 -6.64
C ILE A 127 -6.34 -4.43 -5.87
N PHE A 128 -6.08 -4.33 -4.56
CA PHE A 128 -5.73 -5.49 -3.73
C PHE A 128 -6.86 -6.51 -3.65
N TYR A 129 -8.10 -6.06 -3.53
CA TYR A 129 -9.27 -6.93 -3.50
C TYR A 129 -9.42 -7.72 -4.81
N ILE A 130 -9.34 -7.04 -5.96
CA ILE A 130 -9.40 -7.67 -7.28
C ILE A 130 -8.24 -8.65 -7.46
N LYS A 131 -7.01 -8.24 -7.12
CA LYS A 131 -5.83 -9.09 -7.22
C LYS A 131 -5.99 -10.38 -6.41
N ARG A 132 -6.47 -10.28 -5.17
CA ARG A 132 -6.70 -11.44 -4.31
C ARG A 132 -7.79 -12.37 -4.85
N MET A 133 -8.86 -11.83 -5.43
CA MET A 133 -9.89 -12.64 -6.09
C MET A 133 -9.33 -13.40 -7.29
N VAL A 134 -8.44 -12.77 -8.07
CA VAL A 134 -7.78 -13.41 -9.21
C VAL A 134 -6.84 -14.51 -8.73
N ASP A 135 -5.99 -14.23 -7.74
CA ASP A 135 -5.05 -15.21 -7.17
C ASP A 135 -5.78 -16.42 -6.58
N ALA A 136 -6.90 -16.21 -5.89
CA ALA A 136 -7.74 -17.30 -5.36
C ALA A 136 -8.39 -18.16 -6.46
N ARG A 137 -8.76 -17.56 -7.59
CA ARG A 137 -9.29 -18.31 -8.75
C ARG A 137 -8.18 -19.13 -9.41
N LEU A 138 -7.02 -18.51 -9.63
CA LEU A 138 -5.86 -19.16 -10.23
C LEU A 138 -5.40 -20.37 -9.40
N LEU A 139 -5.31 -20.23 -8.07
CA LEU A 139 -4.93 -21.32 -7.18
C LEU A 139 -5.92 -22.50 -7.25
N ASN A 140 -7.22 -22.22 -7.34
CA ASN A 140 -8.24 -23.26 -7.49
C ASN A 140 -8.17 -23.96 -8.85
N GLU A 141 -7.84 -23.24 -9.91
CA GLU A 141 -7.61 -23.82 -11.25
C GLU A 141 -6.38 -24.72 -11.25
N GLU A 142 -5.27 -24.28 -10.65
CA GLU A 142 -4.06 -25.09 -10.49
C GLU A 142 -4.33 -26.36 -9.69
N LEU A 143 -5.06 -26.28 -8.56
CA LEU A 143 -5.43 -27.45 -7.77
C LEU A 143 -6.23 -28.48 -8.58
N ARG A 144 -7.19 -28.02 -9.39
CA ARG A 144 -7.99 -28.91 -10.26
C ARG A 144 -7.12 -29.57 -11.32
N ALA A 145 -6.19 -28.82 -11.92
CA ALA A 145 -5.25 -29.36 -12.90
C ALA A 145 -4.32 -30.42 -12.27
N PHE A 146 -3.87 -30.22 -11.02
CA PHE A 146 -3.09 -31.21 -10.29
C PHE A 146 -3.90 -32.48 -9.96
N GLN A 147 -5.15 -32.35 -9.52
CA GLN A 147 -6.02 -33.49 -9.24
C GLN A 147 -6.32 -34.31 -10.51
N GLN A 148 -6.55 -33.65 -11.64
CA GLN A 148 -6.77 -34.33 -12.92
C GLN A 148 -5.54 -35.13 -13.35
N ARG A 149 -4.34 -34.56 -13.25
CA ARG A 149 -3.09 -35.26 -13.56
C ARG A 149 -2.85 -36.47 -12.65
N GLY A 150 -3.14 -36.35 -11.36
CA GLY A 150 -3.01 -37.46 -10.41
C GLY A 150 -3.97 -38.62 -10.71
N ASN A 151 -5.22 -38.33 -11.07
CA ASN A 151 -6.20 -39.36 -11.45
C ASN A 151 -5.84 -40.04 -12.79
N GLU A 152 -5.31 -39.30 -13.77
CA GLU A 152 -4.85 -39.88 -15.05
C GLU A 152 -3.64 -40.82 -14.86
N GLU A 153 -2.75 -40.52 -13.91
CA GLU A 153 -1.64 -41.40 -13.52
C GLU A 153 -2.10 -42.65 -12.75
N GLU A 154 -3.18 -42.57 -11.96
CA GLU A 154 -3.79 -43.75 -11.29
C GLU A 154 -4.61 -44.63 -12.26
N ASP A 155 -5.32 -44.05 -13.23
CA ASP A 155 -6.13 -44.80 -14.21
C ASP A 155 -5.28 -45.50 -15.30
N SER A 156 -3.98 -45.16 -15.41
CA SER A 156 -3.05 -45.75 -16.39
C SER A 156 -2.15 -46.85 -15.82
N VAL A 157 -2.35 -47.25 -14.56
CA VAL A 157 -1.68 -48.36 -13.85
C VAL A 157 -2.62 -49.55 -13.69
#